data_AF-A0AA37SF87-F1
#
_entry.id   AF-A0AA37SF87-F1
#
_cell.length_a   1.000
_cell.length_b   1.000
_cell.length_c   1.000
_cell.angle_alpha   90.00
_cell.angle_beta   90.00
_cell.angle_gamma   90.00
#
_symmetry.space_group_name_H-M   'P 1'
#
loop_
_entity.id
_entity.type
_entity.pdbx_description
1 polymer ?
#
loop_
_entity_poly.entity_id
_entity_poly.type
_entity_poly.pdbx_seq_one_letter_code
_entity_poly.pdbx_strand_id
1 'polypeptide(L)'
;MQGQELTWIHFVAIIGAVIAMLMGIALTFYRLHVLEQDFGSNSIKALGVLVFLPCLVIFAVLTNFGSETLAALLGTVAGYVLSNTESNLTNKDRVGLPDEENNIY
;
A
#
# COMPACT_ATOMS: atom_id res chain seq x y z
N MET A 1 0.16 -32.56 -9.18
CA MET A 1 -0.47 -31.49 -8.38
C MET A 1 -0.90 -32.15 -7.07
N GLN A 2 -0.09 -32.02 -6.02
CA GLN A 2 -0.42 -32.58 -4.71
C GLN A 2 -1.66 -31.83 -4.19
N GLY A 3 -2.76 -32.55 -3.98
CA GLY A 3 -3.95 -31.98 -3.36
C GLY A 3 -3.59 -31.53 -1.95
N GLN A 4 -3.63 -30.22 -1.70
CA GLN A 4 -3.55 -29.71 -0.34
C GLN A 4 -4.76 -30.23 0.42
N GLU A 5 -4.52 -31.08 1.39
CA GLU A 5 -5.56 -31.45 2.33
C GLU A 5 -5.91 -30.21 3.13
N LEU A 6 -7.12 -29.69 2.90
CA LEU A 6 -7.70 -28.56 3.63
C LEU A 6 -7.91 -28.95 5.09
N THR A 7 -6.86 -28.81 5.88
CA THR A 7 -6.91 -29.01 7.33
C THR A 7 -7.61 -27.85 8.01
N TRP A 8 -8.15 -28.09 9.21
CA TRP A 8 -8.78 -27.09 10.09
C TRP A 8 -7.97 -25.78 10.23
N ILE A 9 -6.64 -25.88 10.22
CA ILE A 9 -5.72 -24.74 10.31
C ILE A 9 -5.89 -23.74 9.16
N HIS A 10 -6.14 -24.22 7.95
CA HIS A 10 -6.41 -23.33 6.80
C HIS A 10 -7.68 -22.53 7.03
N PHE A 11 -8.70 -23.15 7.62
CA PHE A 11 -9.98 -22.50 7.92
C PHE A 11 -9.83 -21.38 8.95
N VAL A 12 -9.09 -21.65 10.03
CA VAL A 12 -8.77 -20.65 11.07
C VAL A 12 -7.94 -19.50 10.49
N ALA A 13 -6.97 -19.80 9.63
CA ALA A 13 -6.14 -18.79 9.00
C ALA A 13 -6.95 -17.86 8.07
N ILE A 14 -7.86 -18.43 7.27
CA ILE A 14 -8.74 -17.65 6.38
C ILE A 14 -9.68 -16.77 7.21
N ILE A 15 -10.33 -17.32 8.24
CA ILE A 15 -11.21 -16.55 9.12
C ILE A 15 -10.42 -15.43 9.82
N GLY A 16 -9.23 -15.74 10.35
CA GLY A 16 -8.36 -14.77 10.98
C GLY A 16 -7.95 -13.65 10.04
N ALA A 17 -7.60 -13.98 8.79
CA ALA A 17 -7.24 -12.99 7.78
C ALA A 17 -8.44 -12.10 7.37
N VAL A 18 -9.65 -12.66 7.26
CA VAL A 18 -10.87 -11.90 7.00
C VAL A 18 -11.18 -10.95 8.15
N ILE A 19 -11.09 -11.42 9.40
CA ILE A 19 -11.27 -10.57 10.59
C ILE A 19 -10.22 -9.46 10.59
N ALA A 20 -8.95 -9.77 10.36
CA ALA A 20 -7.87 -8.79 10.30
C ALA A 20 -8.11 -7.74 9.19
N MET A 21 -8.62 -8.15 8.03
CA MET A 21 -8.99 -7.25 6.94
C MET A 21 -10.12 -6.30 7.35
N LEU A 22 -11.20 -6.82 7.94
CA LEU A 22 -12.33 -6.01 8.42
C LEU A 22 -11.91 -5.04 9.53
N MET A 23 -11.12 -5.50 10.48
CA MET A 23 -10.61 -4.70 11.61
C MET A 23 -9.67 -3.61 11.11
N GLY A 24 -8.80 -3.94 10.15
CA GLY A 24 -7.92 -2.98 9.50
C GLY A 24 -8.67 -1.88 8.75
N ILE A 25 -9.74 -2.24 8.05
CA ILE A 25 -10.57 -1.28 7.32
C ILE A 25 -11.25 -0.35 8.33
N ALA A 26 -11.88 -0.92 9.36
CA ALA A 26 -12.52 -0.15 10.43
C ALA A 26 -11.54 0.82 11.13
N LEU A 27 -10.31 0.38 11.40
CA LEU A 27 -9.27 1.22 12.00
C LEU A 27 -8.86 2.37 11.07
N THR A 28 -8.78 2.11 9.77
CA THR A 28 -8.40 3.12 8.76
C THR A 28 -9.49 4.18 8.62
N PHE A 29 -10.76 3.76 8.55
CA PHE A 29 -11.90 4.68 8.55
C PHE A 29 -12.00 5.46 9.87
N TYR A 30 -11.76 4.83 11.02
CA TYR A 30 -11.76 5.51 12.31
C TYR A 30 -10.66 6.57 12.39
N ARG A 31 -9.42 6.23 11.97
CA ARG A 31 -8.32 7.20 11.92
C ARG A 31 -8.64 8.35 10.98
N LEU A 32 -9.18 8.07 9.81
CA LEU A 32 -9.52 9.12 8.84
C LEU A 32 -10.63 10.04 9.37
N HIS A 33 -11.62 9.47 10.04
CA HIS A 33 -12.70 10.23 10.68
C HIS A 33 -12.19 11.11 11.83
N VAL A 34 -11.29 10.59 12.66
CA VAL A 34 -10.68 11.35 13.78
C VAL A 34 -9.73 12.45 13.30
N LEU A 35 -9.09 12.27 12.13
CA LEU A 35 -8.17 13.26 11.58
C LEU A 35 -8.85 14.34 10.71
N GLU A 36 -10.17 14.26 10.47
CA GLU A 36 -10.93 15.17 9.58
C GLU A 36 -10.25 15.39 8.21
N GLN A 37 -9.48 14.41 7.73
CA GLN A 37 -8.76 14.50 6.48
C GLN A 37 -9.53 13.82 5.36
N ASP A 38 -9.58 14.46 4.20
CA ASP A 38 -10.00 13.83 2.95
C ASP A 38 -9.12 12.61 2.64
N PHE A 39 -9.66 11.66 1.87
CA PHE A 39 -8.94 10.49 1.37
C PHE A 39 -7.78 10.90 0.44
N GLY A 40 -6.68 11.37 1.03
CA GLY A 40 -5.47 11.76 0.31
C GLY A 40 -4.62 10.55 -0.08
N SER A 41 -3.53 10.82 -0.81
CA SER A 41 -2.56 9.81 -1.27
C SER A 41 -2.06 8.90 -0.14
N ASN A 42 -1.92 9.44 1.07
CA ASN A 42 -1.46 8.70 2.25
C ASN A 42 -2.49 7.64 2.72
N SER A 43 -3.79 7.93 2.60
CA SER A 43 -4.87 7.00 2.96
C SER A 43 -5.00 5.86 1.95
N ILE A 44 -4.80 6.15 0.66
CA ILE A 44 -4.77 5.12 -0.40
C ILE A 44 -3.58 4.18 -0.18
N LYS A 45 -2.39 4.72 0.12
CA LYS A 45 -1.22 3.91 0.48
C LYS A 45 -1.44 3.06 1.71
N ALA A 46 -2.05 3.62 2.76
CA ALA A 46 -2.38 2.87 3.96
C ALA A 46 -3.33 1.72 3.63
N LEU A 47 -4.38 1.96 2.84
CA LEU A 47 -5.32 0.91 2.40
C LEU A 47 -4.66 -0.19 1.58
N GLY A 48 -3.74 0.14 0.66
CA GLY A 48 -3.03 -0.87 -0.12
C GLY A 48 -2.17 -1.79 0.74
N VAL A 49 -1.42 -1.24 1.71
CA VAL A 49 -0.62 -2.04 2.66
C VAL A 49 -1.52 -2.87 3.58
N LEU A 50 -2.62 -2.26 4.04
CA LEU A 50 -3.59 -2.88 4.93
C LEU A 50 -4.28 -4.11 4.30
N VAL A 51 -4.58 -4.05 3.01
CA VAL A 51 -5.18 -5.17 2.27
C VAL A 51 -4.12 -6.20 1.85
N PHE A 52 -2.89 -5.77 1.60
CA PHE A 52 -1.82 -6.65 1.17
C PHE A 52 -1.37 -7.64 2.25
N LEU A 53 -1.21 -7.19 3.48
CA LEU A 53 -0.73 -8.02 4.59
C LEU A 53 -1.61 -9.27 4.86
N PRO A 54 -2.95 -9.17 5.01
CA PRO A 54 -3.81 -10.34 5.19
C PRO A 54 -3.83 -11.25 3.94
N CYS A 55 -3.73 -10.69 2.73
CA CYS A 55 -3.58 -11.50 1.51
C CYS A 55 -2.30 -12.33 1.53
N LEU A 56 -1.18 -11.77 2.01
CA LEU A 56 0.09 -12.49 2.13
C LEU A 56 -0.02 -13.65 3.12
N VAL A 57 -0.70 -13.44 4.25
CA VAL A 57 -0.98 -14.51 5.23
C VAL A 57 -1.80 -15.64 4.61
N ILE A 58 -2.86 -15.32 3.86
CA ILE A 58 -3.68 -16.33 3.17
C ILE A 58 -2.83 -17.12 2.17
N PHE A 59 -2.04 -16.44 1.34
CA PHE A 59 -1.20 -17.13 0.38
C PHE A 59 -0.08 -17.94 1.03
N ALA A 60 0.51 -17.49 2.14
CA ALA A 60 1.55 -18.25 2.83
C ALA A 60 1.01 -19.56 3.42
N VAL A 61 -0.28 -19.59 3.75
CA VAL A 61 -0.96 -20.79 4.23
C VAL A 61 -1.39 -21.69 3.07
N LEU A 62 -1.80 -21.10 1.94
CA LEU A 62 -2.25 -21.85 0.76
C LEU A 62 -1.13 -22.20 -0.22
N THR A 63 0.08 -21.70 -0.06
CA THR A 63 1.15 -21.88 -1.04
C THR A 63 2.50 -21.86 -0.34
N ASN A 64 3.40 -22.77 -0.78
CA ASN A 64 4.81 -22.68 -0.42
C ASN A 64 5.48 -21.66 -1.33
N PHE A 65 5.75 -20.48 -0.78
CA PHE A 65 6.50 -19.46 -1.50
C PHE A 65 7.99 -19.78 -1.52
N GLY A 66 8.60 -19.65 -2.69
CA GLY A 66 10.05 -19.51 -2.79
C GLY A 66 10.51 -18.16 -2.24
N SER A 67 11.73 -18.09 -1.74
CA SER A 67 12.37 -16.85 -1.26
C SER A 67 12.34 -15.72 -2.29
N GLU A 68 12.41 -16.07 -3.57
CA GLU A 68 12.38 -15.18 -4.73
C GLU A 68 11.02 -14.49 -4.87
N THR A 69 9.93 -15.26 -4.72
CA THR A 69 8.56 -14.71 -4.80
C THR A 69 8.28 -13.79 -3.63
N LEU A 70 8.75 -14.15 -2.43
CA LEU A 70 8.64 -13.32 -1.23
C LEU A 70 9.41 -12.00 -1.40
N ALA A 71 10.63 -12.04 -1.94
CA ALA A 71 11.42 -10.86 -2.22
C ALA A 71 10.76 -9.95 -3.27
N ALA A 72 10.17 -10.52 -4.33
CA ALA A 72 9.43 -9.75 -5.33
C ALA A 72 8.19 -9.08 -4.74
N LEU A 73 7.39 -9.82 -3.95
CA LEU A 73 6.19 -9.31 -3.28
C LEU A 73 6.52 -8.22 -2.23
N LEU A 74 7.62 -8.38 -1.49
CA LEU A 74 8.11 -7.34 -0.56
C LEU A 74 8.60 -6.11 -1.32
N GLY A 75 9.30 -6.31 -2.44
CA GLY A 75 9.76 -5.23 -3.30
C GLY A 75 8.62 -4.42 -3.92
N THR A 76 7.53 -5.07 -4.36
CA THR A 76 6.37 -4.36 -4.89
C THR A 76 5.66 -3.53 -3.81
N VAL A 77 5.59 -4.04 -2.57
CA VAL A 77 5.05 -3.25 -1.45
C VAL A 77 5.96 -2.11 -1.05
N ALA A 78 7.27 -2.34 -0.96
CA ALA A 78 8.22 -1.27 -0.67
C ALA A 78 8.15 -0.18 -1.75
N GLY A 79 8.07 -0.56 -3.02
CA GLY A 79 7.86 0.37 -4.14
C GLY A 79 6.52 1.12 -4.04
N TYR A 80 5.43 0.41 -3.73
CA TYR A 80 4.11 1.00 -3.51
C TYR A 80 4.12 2.01 -2.34
N VAL A 81 4.78 1.67 -1.23
CA VAL A 81 4.93 2.55 -0.06
C VAL A 81 5.82 3.75 -0.38
N LEU A 82 6.85 3.58 -1.20
CA LEU A 82 7.82 4.65 -1.51
C LEU A 82 7.40 5.59 -2.65
N SER A 83 6.45 5.22 -3.52
CA SER A 83 6.04 6.02 -4.70
C SER A 83 5.46 7.44 -4.45
N ASN A 84 5.57 8.02 -3.24
CA ASN A 84 4.94 9.29 -2.86
C ASN A 84 5.95 10.44 -2.72
N THR A 85 7.05 10.43 -3.47
CA THR A 85 8.14 11.40 -3.24
C THR A 85 8.61 12.14 -4.50
N GLU A 86 8.00 11.93 -5.67
CA GLU A 86 8.56 12.44 -6.93
C GLU A 86 7.65 13.35 -7.77
N SER A 87 6.44 13.71 -7.30
CA SER A 87 5.56 14.59 -8.08
C SER A 87 5.75 16.10 -7.81
N ASN A 88 6.65 16.50 -6.92
CA ASN A 88 6.86 17.93 -6.59
C ASN A 88 8.29 18.47 -6.82
N LEU A 89 9.20 17.66 -7.37
CA LEU A 89 10.59 18.10 -7.62
C LEU A 89 10.87 18.42 -9.09
N THR A 90 10.03 17.99 -10.03
CA THR A 90 10.20 18.28 -11.47
C THR A 90 9.36 19.46 -11.98
N ASN A 91 8.99 20.42 -11.13
CA ASN A 91 8.37 21.68 -11.60
C ASN A 91 8.86 22.90 -10.82
N LYS A 92 10.09 22.84 -10.28
CA LYS A 92 10.75 24.01 -9.69
C LYS A 92 12.00 24.43 -10.46
N ASP A 93 12.57 23.51 -11.25
CA ASP A 93 13.78 23.76 -12.04
C ASP A 93 13.52 24.33 -13.46
N ARG A 94 12.25 24.61 -13.80
CA ARG A 94 11.87 25.24 -15.09
C ARG A 94 11.27 26.64 -14.95
N VAL A 95 11.19 27.20 -13.74
CA VAL A 95 10.70 28.56 -13.49
C VAL A 95 11.85 29.38 -12.92
N GLY A 96 12.89 29.52 -13.74
CA GLY A 96 14.13 30.18 -13.40
C GLY A 96 14.82 30.75 -14.64
N LEU A 97 14.06 31.42 -15.50
CA LEU A 97 14.60 32.45 -16.39
C LEU A 97 13.93 33.77 -16.01
N PRO A 98 14.68 34.78 -15.52
CA PRO A 98 14.18 36.14 -15.53
C PRO A 98 14.21 36.65 -16.97
N ASP A 99 13.04 36.74 -17.61
CA ASP A 99 12.84 37.59 -18.78
C ASP A 99 12.84 39.04 -18.29
N GLU A 100 14.03 39.61 -18.08
CA GLU A 100 14.19 41.04 -17.84
C GLU A 100 14.14 41.79 -19.19
N GLU A 101 12.93 41.85 -19.76
CA GLU A 101 12.58 42.75 -20.85
C GLU A 101 11.67 43.87 -20.32
N ASN A 102 12.27 45.05 -20.15
CA ASN A 102 11.74 46.35 -20.59
C ASN A 102 10.26 46.67 -20.29
N ASN A 103 9.96 47.48 -19.26
CA ASN A 103 9.16 48.70 -19.49
C ASN A 103 9.07 49.64 -18.28
N ILE A 104 9.47 50.89 -18.56
CA ILE A 104 8.94 52.19 -18.10
C ILE A 104 7.89 52.18 -16.96
N TYR A 105 8.22 52.86 -15.85
CA TYR A 105 7.63 54.13 -15.41
C TYR A 105 8.52 54.76 -14.34
#